data_AF-A0A927Y2P0-F1
#
_entry.id   AF-A0A927Y2P0-F1
#
_cell.length_a   1.000
_cell.length_b   1.000
_cell.length_c   1.000
_cell.angle_alpha   90.00
_cell.angle_beta   90.00
_cell.angle_gamma   90.00
#
_symmetry.space_group_name_H-M   'P 1'
#
loop_
_entity.id
_entity.type
_entity.pdbx_description
1 polymer ?
#
loop_
_entity_poly.entity_id
_entity_poly.type
_entity_poly.pdbx_seq_one_letter_code
_entity_poly.pdbx_strand_id
1 'polypeptide(L)'
;MKNYIKIARPDHWVKNAFILPGVAIAILLTDFTFSYDVIVKFILGFFSTCFIASANYVINEWLDAEFDKYHPTKKYRPVVSENMKLSYVLVEYALLIVLGMALAFCVNRLFAYMEIWLLIMGVLYNVKPVRTKDIPYLDVLSESINNMIRLLLGWFIITSAYQPPISILIGYWFAGAFLMATKRFAEYRMIGDPSVAGLYRKSFAYYTETSLLVSSFFYAMCATFFIGVFMIKYRMEYIIAMPFVFGLFCFYLYIAFKPDSAVQKPEKLYKEKSLLVYIAVLIAILVILTFVDLPMPSYWTNPTLFDI
;
A
#
# COMPACT_ATOMS: atom_id res chain seq x y z
N MET A 1 3.51 -25.10 16.11
CA MET A 1 2.58 -24.85 14.99
C MET A 1 1.91 -23.48 15.06
N LYS A 2 1.23 -23.09 16.16
CA LYS A 2 0.58 -21.76 16.28
C LYS A 2 1.50 -20.57 15.97
N ASN A 3 2.77 -20.66 16.35
CA ASN A 3 3.75 -19.57 16.15
C ASN A 3 4.25 -19.44 14.71
N TYR A 4 4.26 -20.53 13.94
CA TYR A 4 4.56 -20.51 12.50
C TYR A 4 3.42 -19.80 11.74
N ILE A 5 2.16 -20.16 12.02
CA ILE A 5 1.00 -19.47 11.45
C ILE A 5 1.00 -17.97 11.80
N LYS A 6 1.48 -17.60 12.99
CA LYS A 6 1.54 -16.21 13.43
C LYS A 6 2.55 -15.37 12.64
N ILE A 7 3.66 -15.95 12.18
CA ILE A 7 4.65 -15.21 11.37
C ILE A 7 4.17 -14.98 9.92
N ALA A 8 3.25 -15.81 9.42
CA ALA A 8 2.55 -15.59 8.16
C ALA A 8 1.53 -14.43 8.21
N ARG A 9 1.22 -13.90 9.40
CA ARG A 9 0.40 -12.70 9.61
C ARG A 9 -0.95 -12.69 8.87
N PRO A 10 -1.82 -13.69 9.11
CA PRO A 10 -3.16 -13.72 8.51
C PRO A 10 -4.01 -12.50 8.90
N ASP A 11 -3.76 -11.91 10.07
CA ASP A 11 -4.38 -10.66 10.52
C ASP A 11 -4.05 -9.46 9.61
N HIS A 12 -2.98 -9.55 8.82
CA HIS A 12 -2.57 -8.51 7.87
C HIS A 12 -3.23 -8.64 6.50
N TRP A 13 -4.02 -9.69 6.24
CA TRP A 13 -4.73 -9.86 4.96
C TRP A 13 -5.68 -8.70 4.64
N VAL A 14 -6.16 -7.98 5.65
CA VAL A 14 -6.94 -6.74 5.48
C VAL A 14 -6.19 -5.70 4.64
N LYS A 15 -4.85 -5.70 4.66
CA LYS A 15 -4.03 -4.79 3.81
C LYS A 15 -4.18 -5.12 2.33
N ASN A 16 -4.61 -6.31 1.95
CA ASN A 16 -4.90 -6.63 0.56
C ASN A 16 -6.21 -5.97 0.08
N ALA A 17 -6.96 -5.28 0.95
CA ALA A 17 -8.01 -4.36 0.52
C ALA A 17 -7.51 -3.25 -0.42
N PHE A 18 -6.20 -2.93 -0.42
CA PHE A 18 -5.59 -2.01 -1.39
C PHE A 18 -5.61 -2.52 -2.84
N ILE A 19 -6.11 -3.74 -3.09
CA ILE A 19 -6.45 -4.27 -4.43
C ILE A 19 -7.75 -3.63 -4.96
N LEU A 20 -8.69 -3.27 -4.07
CA LEU A 20 -10.01 -2.76 -4.44
C LEU A 20 -9.99 -1.49 -5.30
N PRO A 21 -9.11 -0.50 -5.07
CA PRO A 21 -9.02 0.65 -5.96
C PRO A 21 -8.68 0.27 -7.40
N GLY A 22 -7.80 -0.71 -7.61
CA GLY A 22 -7.47 -1.22 -8.95
C GLY A 22 -8.68 -1.84 -9.66
N VAL A 23 -9.47 -2.63 -8.93
CA VAL A 23 -10.74 -3.18 -9.41
C VAL A 23 -11.71 -2.07 -9.79
N ALA A 24 -11.92 -1.11 -8.90
CA ALA A 24 -12.85 0.00 -9.13
C ALA A 24 -12.46 0.85 -10.35
N ILE A 25 -11.16 1.17 -10.50
CA ILE A 25 -10.65 1.93 -11.63
C ILE A 25 -10.78 1.14 -12.94
N ALA A 26 -10.54 -0.17 -12.92
CA ALA A 26 -10.75 -1.01 -14.11
C ALA A 26 -12.23 -1.05 -14.52
N ILE A 27 -13.14 -1.20 -13.57
CA ILE A 27 -14.59 -1.18 -13.83
C ILE A 27 -15.01 0.19 -14.39
N LEU A 28 -14.45 1.28 -13.88
CA LEU A 28 -14.79 2.64 -14.31
C LEU A 28 -14.31 2.95 -15.74
N LEU A 29 -13.14 2.46 -16.12
CA LEU A 29 -12.45 2.86 -17.35
C LEU A 29 -12.57 1.87 -18.50
N THR A 30 -13.21 0.73 -18.28
CA THR A 30 -13.38 -0.30 -19.31
C THR A 30 -14.83 -0.70 -19.41
N ASP A 31 -15.22 -1.29 -20.54
CA ASP A 31 -16.56 -1.83 -20.78
C ASP A 31 -16.78 -3.12 -19.96
N PHE A 32 -16.74 -2.98 -18.65
CA PHE A 32 -16.87 -4.08 -17.71
C PHE A 32 -18.28 -4.65 -17.74
N THR A 33 -18.38 -5.95 -17.99
CA THR A 33 -19.62 -6.70 -17.84
C THR A 33 -19.46 -7.69 -16.69
N PHE A 34 -20.40 -7.63 -15.75
CA PHE A 34 -20.39 -8.53 -14.61
C PHE A 34 -20.66 -9.96 -15.06
N SER A 35 -19.81 -10.89 -14.65
CA SER A 35 -19.97 -12.31 -14.90
C SER A 35 -19.53 -13.14 -13.69
N TYR A 36 -20.02 -14.38 -13.60
CA TYR A 36 -19.64 -15.31 -12.53
C TYR A 36 -18.12 -15.58 -12.52
N ASP A 37 -17.48 -15.61 -13.69
CA ASP A 37 -16.04 -15.78 -13.84
C ASP A 37 -15.23 -14.69 -13.11
N VAL A 38 -15.72 -13.44 -13.13
CA VAL A 38 -15.06 -12.32 -12.42
C VAL A 38 -15.08 -12.54 -10.90
N ILE A 39 -16.18 -13.06 -10.35
CA ILE A 39 -16.27 -13.35 -8.90
C ILE A 39 -15.24 -14.43 -8.53
N VAL A 40 -15.15 -15.50 -9.33
CA VAL A 40 -14.18 -16.59 -9.12
C VAL A 40 -12.76 -16.04 -9.20
N LYS A 41 -12.43 -15.27 -10.23
CA LYS A 41 -11.12 -14.62 -10.38
C LYS A 41 -10.79 -13.68 -9.23
N PHE A 42 -11.77 -12.93 -8.72
CA PHE A 42 -11.57 -12.04 -7.58
C PHE A 42 -11.25 -12.83 -6.31
N ILE A 43 -11.97 -13.91 -6.02
CA ILE A 43 -11.72 -14.78 -4.86
C ILE A 43 -10.34 -15.43 -5.00
N LEU A 44 -10.03 -16.04 -6.15
CA LEU A 44 -8.74 -16.68 -6.41
C LEU A 44 -7.59 -15.67 -6.30
N GLY A 45 -7.74 -14.49 -6.89
CA GLY A 45 -6.77 -13.41 -6.84
C GLY A 45 -6.54 -12.90 -5.43
N PHE A 46 -7.61 -12.67 -4.66
CA PHE A 46 -7.48 -12.22 -3.27
C PHE A 46 -6.70 -13.22 -2.41
N PHE A 47 -7.04 -14.52 -2.49
CA PHE A 47 -6.31 -15.56 -1.75
C PHE A 47 -4.88 -15.76 -2.26
N SER A 48 -4.68 -15.65 -3.57
CA SER A 48 -3.34 -15.66 -4.19
C SER A 48 -2.45 -14.57 -3.57
N THR A 49 -2.91 -13.30 -3.57
CA THR A 49 -2.16 -12.19 -2.98
C THR A 49 -1.99 -12.34 -1.48
N CYS A 50 -2.97 -12.92 -0.77
CA CYS A 50 -2.82 -13.25 0.65
C CYS A 50 -1.67 -14.23 0.90
N PHE A 51 -1.55 -15.30 0.13
CA PHE A 51 -0.46 -16.26 0.29
C PHE A 51 0.91 -15.67 -0.09
N ILE A 52 1.01 -14.92 -1.19
CA ILE A 52 2.27 -14.28 -1.59
C ILE A 52 2.69 -13.21 -0.57
N ALA A 53 1.75 -12.38 -0.10
CA ALA A 53 2.03 -11.42 0.97
C ALA A 53 2.46 -12.11 2.27
N SER A 54 1.81 -13.21 2.64
CA SER A 54 2.20 -14.03 3.79
C SER A 54 3.61 -14.62 3.63
N ALA A 55 4.00 -15.09 2.43
CA ALA A 55 5.36 -15.54 2.16
C ALA A 55 6.37 -14.41 2.42
N ASN A 56 6.11 -13.21 1.89
CA ASN A 56 6.94 -12.03 2.15
C ASN A 56 7.01 -11.67 3.65
N TYR A 57 5.93 -11.84 4.41
CA TYR A 57 5.95 -11.63 5.86
C TYR A 57 6.77 -12.69 6.61
N VAL A 58 6.66 -13.97 6.24
CA VAL A 58 7.43 -15.07 6.84
C VAL A 58 8.92 -14.80 6.73
N ILE A 59 9.42 -14.47 5.54
CA ILE A 59 10.85 -14.19 5.34
C ILE A 59 11.28 -12.87 6.01
N ASN A 60 10.40 -11.85 6.02
CA ASN A 60 10.66 -10.59 6.73
C ASN A 60 10.83 -10.81 8.23
N GLU A 61 9.91 -11.51 8.89
CA GLU A 61 9.97 -11.78 10.34
C GLU A 61 11.23 -12.57 10.70
N TRP A 62 11.65 -13.51 9.84
CA TRP A 62 12.89 -14.25 10.05
C TRP A 62 14.13 -13.35 9.98
N LEU A 63 14.24 -12.53 8.93
CA LEU A 63 15.42 -11.69 8.70
C LEU A 63 15.49 -10.44 9.60
N ASP A 64 14.37 -10.05 10.22
CA ASP A 64 14.30 -8.94 11.17
C ASP A 64 14.56 -9.36 12.62
N ALA A 65 14.60 -10.66 12.93
CA ALA A 65 14.70 -11.15 14.31
C ALA A 65 15.89 -10.56 15.10
N GLU A 66 17.06 -10.41 14.45
CA GLU A 66 18.25 -9.83 15.08
C GLU A 66 18.11 -8.34 15.42
N PHE A 67 17.28 -7.60 14.69
CA PHE A 67 17.08 -6.16 14.85
C PHE A 67 15.86 -5.84 15.72
N ASP A 68 14.82 -6.66 15.62
CA ASP A 68 13.56 -6.50 16.37
C ASP A 68 13.76 -6.57 17.90
N LYS A 69 14.84 -7.19 18.38
CA LYS A 69 15.22 -7.23 19.80
C LYS A 69 15.42 -5.84 20.41
N TYR A 70 15.76 -4.83 19.61
CA TYR A 70 15.97 -3.45 20.04
C TYR A 70 14.68 -2.61 20.04
N HIS A 71 13.58 -3.12 19.49
CA HIS A 71 12.33 -2.36 19.42
C HIS A 71 11.47 -2.57 20.68
N PRO A 72 10.82 -1.51 21.23
CA PRO A 72 10.03 -1.59 22.46
C PRO A 72 8.98 -2.72 22.47
N THR A 73 8.22 -2.87 21.38
CA THR A 73 7.18 -3.89 21.23
C THR A 73 7.54 -5.09 20.34
N LYS A 74 8.43 -4.96 19.35
CA LYS A 74 8.72 -6.04 18.38
C LYS A 74 9.69 -7.10 18.93
N LYS A 75 10.36 -6.81 20.05
CA LYS A 75 11.19 -7.77 20.79
C LYS A 75 10.44 -9.02 21.28
N TYR A 76 9.10 -8.96 21.36
CA TYR A 76 8.24 -10.09 21.77
C TYR A 76 7.71 -10.91 20.58
N ARG A 77 8.24 -10.73 19.37
CA ARG A 77 7.85 -11.54 18.21
C ARG A 77 8.28 -13.00 18.42
N PRO A 78 7.47 -13.98 17.96
CA PRO A 78 7.79 -15.40 18.16
C PRO A 78 9.18 -15.79 17.67
N VAL A 79 9.63 -15.24 16.54
CA VAL A 79 10.98 -15.52 15.98
C VAL A 79 12.11 -15.06 16.90
N VAL A 80 11.89 -13.99 17.68
CA VAL A 80 12.90 -13.45 18.60
C VAL A 80 12.90 -14.21 19.93
N SER A 81 11.71 -14.55 20.43
CA SER A 81 11.54 -15.15 21.75
C SER A 81 11.63 -16.69 21.75
N GLU A 82 11.56 -17.34 20.58
CA GLU A 82 11.51 -18.79 20.47
C GLU A 82 12.54 -19.32 19.47
N ASN A 83 13.10 -20.51 19.76
CA ASN A 83 14.02 -21.22 18.88
C ASN A 83 13.29 -21.86 17.67
N MET A 84 12.71 -21.03 16.80
CA MET A 84 12.11 -21.47 15.54
C MET A 84 13.21 -22.02 14.61
N LYS A 85 12.96 -23.19 14.02
CA LYS A 85 13.90 -23.79 13.05
C LYS A 85 13.73 -23.16 11.67
N LEU A 86 14.84 -22.73 11.07
CA LEU A 86 14.90 -22.17 9.71
C LEU A 86 14.28 -23.10 8.65
N SER A 87 14.50 -24.42 8.77
CA SER A 87 13.96 -25.40 7.81
C SER A 87 12.45 -25.33 7.68
N TYR A 88 11.72 -25.21 8.80
CA TYR A 88 10.26 -25.08 8.78
C TYR A 88 9.80 -23.73 8.20
N VAL A 89 10.54 -22.65 8.46
CA VAL A 89 10.26 -21.32 7.90
C VAL A 89 10.42 -21.34 6.37
N LEU A 90 11.45 -22.00 5.86
CA LEU A 90 11.67 -22.13 4.41
C LEU A 90 10.62 -23.02 3.75
N VAL A 91 10.18 -24.10 4.42
CA VAL A 91 9.08 -24.95 3.92
C VAL A 91 7.77 -24.17 3.86
N GLU A 92 7.44 -23.42 4.92
CA GLU A 92 6.26 -22.55 4.95
C GLU A 92 6.31 -21.48 3.85
N TYR A 93 7.44 -20.81 3.70
CA TYR A 93 7.69 -19.83 2.64
C TYR A 93 7.48 -20.43 1.24
N ALA A 94 8.09 -21.58 0.96
CA ALA A 94 7.96 -22.25 -0.34
C ALA A 94 6.52 -22.71 -0.62
N LEU A 95 5.83 -23.27 0.38
CA LEU A 95 4.45 -23.72 0.26
C LEU A 95 3.50 -22.55 -0.06
N LEU A 96 3.66 -21.42 0.64
CA LEU A 96 2.87 -20.21 0.39
C LEU A 96 3.09 -19.66 -1.02
N ILE A 97 4.34 -19.68 -1.53
CA ILE A 97 4.64 -19.28 -2.91
C ILE A 97 3.96 -20.21 -3.91
N VAL A 98 4.08 -21.52 -3.73
CA VAL A 98 3.50 -22.50 -4.66
C VAL A 98 1.97 -22.36 -4.71
N LEU A 99 1.32 -22.25 -3.55
CA LEU A 99 -0.13 -22.06 -3.47
C LEU A 99 -0.55 -20.71 -4.08
N GLY A 100 0.13 -19.63 -3.72
CA GLY A 100 -0.14 -18.29 -4.23
C GLY A 100 -0.01 -18.23 -5.75
N MET A 101 1.08 -18.76 -6.30
CA MET A 101 1.33 -18.78 -7.75
C MET A 101 0.36 -19.70 -8.49
N ALA A 102 0.01 -20.86 -7.95
CA ALA A 102 -0.97 -21.75 -8.56
C ALA A 102 -2.32 -21.03 -8.74
N LEU A 103 -2.80 -20.33 -7.71
CA LEU A 103 -4.01 -19.52 -7.80
C LEU A 103 -3.86 -18.34 -8.76
N ALA A 104 -2.69 -17.69 -8.79
CA ALA A 104 -2.42 -16.56 -9.68
C ALA A 104 -2.57 -16.93 -11.16
N PHE A 105 -2.06 -18.11 -11.56
CA PHE A 105 -2.18 -18.61 -12.92
C PHE A 105 -3.62 -18.97 -13.31
N CYS A 106 -4.47 -19.32 -12.34
CA CYS A 106 -5.91 -19.50 -12.57
C CYS A 106 -6.64 -18.16 -12.84
N VAL A 107 -6.08 -17.02 -12.41
CA VAL A 107 -6.66 -15.69 -12.69
C VAL A 107 -6.30 -15.24 -14.10
N ASN A 108 -5.00 -15.04 -14.37
CA ASN A 108 -4.40 -14.87 -15.71
C ASN A 108 -2.88 -14.64 -15.62
N ARG A 109 -2.20 -14.62 -16.78
CA ARG A 109 -0.75 -14.42 -16.87
C ARG A 109 -0.25 -13.07 -16.34
N LEU A 110 -0.96 -11.97 -16.61
CA LEU A 110 -0.53 -10.64 -16.16
C LEU A 110 -0.63 -10.52 -14.64
N PHE A 111 -1.71 -11.04 -14.06
CA PHE A 111 -1.87 -11.16 -12.61
C PHE A 111 -0.71 -11.97 -11.99
N ALA A 112 -0.37 -13.13 -12.56
CA ALA A 112 0.76 -13.93 -12.11
C ALA A 112 2.11 -13.18 -12.20
N TYR A 113 2.35 -12.38 -13.24
CA TYR A 113 3.55 -11.54 -13.31
C TYR A 113 3.58 -10.46 -12.21
N MET A 114 2.44 -9.90 -11.84
CA MET A 114 2.36 -8.94 -10.74
C MET A 114 2.62 -9.60 -9.37
N GLU A 115 2.16 -10.84 -9.15
CA GLU A 115 2.48 -11.61 -7.94
C GLU A 115 3.98 -11.95 -7.86
N ILE A 116 4.61 -12.33 -8.98
CA ILE A 116 6.05 -12.51 -9.05
C ILE A 116 6.77 -11.20 -8.70
N TRP A 117 6.29 -10.07 -9.23
CA TRP A 117 6.86 -8.77 -8.91
C TRP A 117 6.71 -8.42 -7.42
N LEU A 118 5.56 -8.74 -6.81
CA LEU A 118 5.33 -8.58 -5.37
C LEU A 118 6.31 -9.42 -4.54
N LEU A 119 6.55 -10.67 -4.94
CA LEU A 119 7.52 -11.57 -4.31
C LEU A 119 8.95 -11.01 -4.43
N ILE A 120 9.35 -10.58 -5.62
CA ILE A 120 10.67 -9.97 -5.86
C ILE A 120 10.86 -8.74 -4.98
N MET A 121 9.85 -7.87 -4.87
CA MET A 121 9.92 -6.68 -4.02
C MET A 121 10.09 -7.05 -2.54
N GLY A 122 9.42 -8.09 -2.05
CA GLY A 122 9.62 -8.60 -0.70
C GLY A 122 11.05 -9.11 -0.45
N VAL A 123 11.65 -9.77 -1.44
CA VAL A 123 13.05 -10.23 -1.38
C VAL A 123 14.02 -9.04 -1.40
N LEU A 124 13.87 -8.11 -2.36
CA LEU A 124 14.73 -6.91 -2.49
C LEU A 124 14.71 -6.05 -1.23
N TYR A 125 13.55 -5.96 -0.58
CA TYR A 125 13.39 -5.21 0.66
C TYR A 125 14.19 -5.82 1.83
N ASN A 126 14.26 -7.15 1.89
CA ASN A 126 14.68 -7.87 3.09
C ASN A 126 16.05 -8.53 3.02
N VAL A 127 16.47 -8.99 1.84
CA VAL A 127 17.60 -9.90 1.66
C VAL A 127 18.86 -9.14 1.21
N LYS A 128 20.01 -9.51 1.81
CA LYS A 128 21.33 -8.98 1.42
C LYS A 128 21.75 -9.56 0.05
N PRO A 129 22.47 -8.81 -0.80
CA PRO A 129 23.17 -7.55 -0.53
C PRO A 129 22.32 -6.28 -0.71
N VAL A 130 21.17 -6.36 -1.39
CA VAL A 130 20.40 -5.16 -1.78
C VAL A 130 19.68 -4.53 -0.60
N ARG A 131 18.99 -5.35 0.22
CA ARG A 131 18.22 -4.98 1.44
C ARG A 131 17.84 -3.50 1.51
N THR A 132 16.89 -3.09 0.66
CA THR A 132 16.57 -1.67 0.47
C THR A 132 16.06 -0.99 1.75
N LYS A 133 15.54 -1.76 2.71
CA LYS A 133 15.06 -1.26 4.00
C LYS A 133 16.12 -0.61 4.89
N ASP A 134 17.40 -0.83 4.58
CA ASP A 134 18.54 -0.25 5.29
C ASP A 134 19.02 1.07 4.67
N ILE A 135 18.53 1.45 3.48
CA ILE A 135 18.95 2.62 2.72
C ILE A 135 17.91 3.74 2.90
N PRO A 136 18.31 4.94 3.40
CA PRO A 136 17.38 6.05 3.57
C PRO A 136 16.65 6.43 2.27
N TYR A 137 15.37 6.75 2.39
CA TYR A 137 14.39 7.07 1.34
C TYR A 137 14.01 5.88 0.46
N LEU A 138 14.97 5.03 0.14
CA LEU A 138 14.71 3.80 -0.60
C LEU A 138 13.90 2.80 0.25
N ASP A 139 14.05 2.81 1.57
CA ASP A 139 13.24 2.01 2.50
C ASP A 139 11.75 2.38 2.46
N VAL A 140 11.42 3.65 2.19
CA VAL A 140 10.05 4.12 1.98
C VAL A 140 9.59 3.84 0.55
N LEU A 141 10.37 4.27 -0.45
CA LEU A 141 10.00 4.17 -1.85
C LEU A 141 9.84 2.70 -2.30
N SER A 142 10.78 1.83 -1.94
CA SER A 142 10.76 0.41 -2.28
C SER A 142 9.58 -0.32 -1.64
N GLU A 143 9.30 -0.08 -0.36
CA GLU A 143 8.16 -0.71 0.32
C GLU A 143 6.83 -0.27 -0.29
N SER A 144 6.77 0.97 -0.76
CA SER A 144 5.54 1.58 -1.27
C SER A 144 5.16 1.10 -2.67
N ILE A 145 6.12 0.52 -3.43
CA ILE A 145 5.84 -0.13 -4.72
C ILE A 145 4.79 -1.23 -4.54
N ASN A 146 4.75 -1.91 -3.39
CA ASN A 146 3.75 -2.92 -3.08
C ASN A 146 2.31 -2.39 -3.21
N ASN A 147 2.05 -1.10 -2.94
CA ASN A 147 0.73 -0.52 -3.16
C ASN A 147 0.42 -0.38 -4.66
N MET A 148 1.36 0.10 -5.47
CA MET A 148 1.20 0.13 -6.93
C MET A 148 0.96 -1.27 -7.50
N ILE A 149 1.70 -2.28 -7.04
CA ILE A 149 1.49 -3.67 -7.45
C ILE A 149 0.09 -4.15 -7.07
N ARG A 150 -0.40 -3.83 -5.86
CA ARG A 150 -1.78 -4.17 -5.45
C ARG A 150 -2.84 -3.52 -6.33
N LEU A 151 -2.63 -2.27 -6.76
CA LEU A 151 -3.52 -1.64 -7.73
C LEU A 151 -3.51 -2.41 -9.06
N LEU A 152 -2.34 -2.80 -9.56
CA LEU A 152 -2.21 -3.61 -10.78
C LEU A 152 -2.87 -4.98 -10.65
N LEU A 153 -2.70 -5.66 -9.52
CA LEU A 153 -3.36 -6.93 -9.22
C LEU A 153 -4.89 -6.76 -9.30
N GLY A 154 -5.44 -5.70 -8.70
CA GLY A 154 -6.86 -5.40 -8.77
C GLY A 154 -7.35 -5.12 -10.19
N TRP A 155 -6.56 -4.35 -10.95
CA TRP A 155 -6.87 -4.05 -12.34
C TRP A 155 -6.90 -5.32 -13.21
N PHE A 156 -5.88 -6.18 -13.09
CA PHE A 156 -5.76 -7.39 -13.91
C PHE A 156 -6.70 -8.52 -13.48
N ILE A 157 -7.37 -8.45 -12.32
CA ILE A 157 -8.52 -9.31 -12.03
C ILE A 157 -9.68 -9.01 -12.99
N ILE A 158 -9.88 -7.73 -13.33
CA ILE A 158 -11.01 -7.26 -14.13
C ILE A 158 -10.71 -7.35 -15.62
N THR A 159 -9.54 -6.89 -16.05
CA THR A 159 -9.19 -6.88 -17.47
C THR A 159 -7.70 -7.03 -17.72
N SER A 160 -7.35 -7.88 -18.69
CA SER A 160 -6.00 -8.02 -19.22
C SER A 160 -5.82 -7.38 -20.60
N ALA A 161 -6.90 -6.79 -21.15
CA ALA A 161 -6.89 -6.21 -22.50
C ALA A 161 -6.32 -4.79 -22.51
N TYR A 162 -6.50 -4.05 -21.42
CA TYR A 162 -6.08 -2.66 -21.28
C TYR A 162 -5.06 -2.50 -20.17
N GLN A 163 -4.21 -1.49 -20.30
CA GLN A 163 -3.25 -1.12 -19.26
C GLN A 163 -3.83 0.01 -18.39
N PRO A 164 -3.59 0.00 -17.07
CA PRO A 164 -4.03 1.07 -16.20
C PRO A 164 -3.30 2.39 -16.53
N PRO A 165 -3.95 3.55 -16.32
CA PRO A 165 -3.31 4.82 -16.58
C PRO A 165 -2.08 5.04 -15.69
N ILE A 166 -0.95 5.45 -16.28
CA ILE A 166 0.30 5.60 -15.54
C ILE A 166 0.23 6.68 -14.44
N SER A 167 -0.60 7.71 -14.62
CA SER A 167 -0.81 8.75 -13.61
C SER A 167 -1.36 8.16 -12.31
N ILE A 168 -2.37 7.28 -12.37
CA ILE A 168 -2.90 6.68 -11.15
C ILE A 168 -1.95 5.67 -10.53
N LEU A 169 -1.16 4.94 -11.33
CA LEU A 169 -0.13 4.03 -10.81
C LEU A 169 0.94 4.77 -10.00
N ILE A 170 1.49 5.84 -10.56
CA ILE A 170 2.49 6.68 -9.90
C ILE A 170 1.87 7.40 -8.70
N GLY A 171 0.66 7.95 -8.84
CA GLY A 171 -0.06 8.59 -7.75
C GLY A 171 -0.30 7.65 -6.57
N TYR A 172 -0.68 6.39 -6.84
CA TYR A 172 -0.92 5.37 -5.82
C TYR A 172 0.38 4.86 -5.18
N TRP A 173 1.47 4.77 -5.95
CA TRP A 173 2.80 4.51 -5.41
C TRP A 173 3.21 5.58 -4.40
N PHE A 174 3.09 6.87 -4.77
CA PHE A 174 3.42 7.97 -3.89
C PHE A 174 2.47 8.11 -2.70
N ALA A 175 1.18 7.77 -2.87
CA ALA A 175 0.25 7.68 -1.74
C ALA A 175 0.72 6.63 -0.73
N GLY A 176 1.20 5.47 -1.22
CA GLY A 176 1.89 4.48 -0.41
C GLY A 176 3.14 5.03 0.30
N ALA A 177 3.96 5.78 -0.43
CA ALA A 177 5.18 6.40 0.10
C ALA A 177 4.87 7.41 1.20
N PHE A 178 3.81 8.19 1.05
CA PHE A 178 3.31 9.05 2.10
C PHE A 178 2.90 8.27 3.35
N LEU A 179 2.09 7.20 3.22
CA LEU A 179 1.67 6.38 4.36
C LEU A 179 2.87 5.79 5.09
N MET A 180 3.86 5.29 4.33
CA MET A 180 5.04 4.66 4.89
C MET A 180 6.01 5.67 5.50
N ALA A 181 6.27 6.83 4.87
CA ALA A 181 7.05 7.91 5.47
C ALA A 181 6.42 8.42 6.77
N THR A 182 5.10 8.63 6.76
CA THR A 182 4.34 9.09 7.93
C THR A 182 4.36 8.06 9.07
N LYS A 183 4.34 6.76 8.73
CA LYS A 183 4.58 5.70 9.71
C LYS A 183 6.00 5.70 10.26
N ARG A 184 7.03 5.91 9.43
CA ARG A 184 8.42 6.05 9.93
C ARG A 184 8.57 7.26 10.84
N PHE A 185 7.98 8.38 10.47
CA PHE A 185 7.90 9.58 11.30
C PHE A 185 7.30 9.28 12.68
N ALA A 186 6.13 8.62 12.72
CA ALA A 186 5.48 8.25 13.98
C ALA A 186 6.29 7.23 14.81
N GLU A 187 6.92 6.23 14.16
CA GLU A 187 7.81 5.27 14.84
C GLU A 187 9.06 5.96 15.42
N TYR A 188 9.70 6.86 14.67
CA TYR A 188 10.90 7.58 15.09
C TYR A 188 10.62 8.47 16.33
N ARG A 189 9.53 9.24 16.30
CA ARG A 189 9.10 10.08 17.45
C ARG A 189 8.76 9.27 18.69
N MET A 190 8.17 8.08 18.52
CA MET A 190 7.85 7.20 19.64
C MET A 190 9.10 6.64 20.31
N ILE A 191 10.12 6.26 19.52
CA ILE A 191 11.37 5.74 20.08
C ILE A 191 12.07 6.84 20.90
N GLY A 192 12.03 8.09 20.41
CA GLY A 192 12.52 9.26 21.15
C GLY A 192 14.04 9.35 21.33
N ASP A 193 14.77 8.27 21.03
CA ASP A 193 16.22 8.16 21.10
C ASP A 193 16.80 7.76 19.71
N PRO A 194 17.54 8.67 19.05
CA PRO A 194 18.15 8.41 17.75
C PRO A 194 19.11 7.21 17.73
N SER A 195 19.80 6.93 18.84
CA SER A 195 20.75 5.83 18.93
C SER A 195 20.04 4.47 18.92
N VAL A 196 18.95 4.35 19.70
CA VAL A 196 18.10 3.16 19.73
C VAL A 196 17.36 2.98 18.41
N ALA A 197 16.91 4.08 17.80
CA ALA A 197 16.25 4.07 16.50
C ALA A 197 17.18 3.50 15.41
N GLY A 198 18.45 3.92 15.37
CA GLY A 198 19.45 3.41 14.45
C GLY A 198 19.80 1.93 14.64
N LEU A 199 19.81 1.44 15.90
CA LEU A 199 20.00 0.02 16.21
C LEU A 199 18.82 -0.85 15.76
N TYR A 200 17.60 -0.31 15.86
CA TYR A 200 16.41 -0.97 15.35
C TYR A 200 16.39 -1.02 13.82
N ARG A 201 16.75 0.09 13.16
CA ARG A 201 16.75 0.19 11.70
C ARG A 201 17.89 1.09 11.22
N LYS A 202 18.76 0.54 10.37
CA LYS A 202 19.93 1.26 9.86
C LYS A 202 19.58 2.58 9.14
N SER A 203 18.46 2.65 8.42
CA SER A 203 18.03 3.89 7.77
C SER A 203 17.73 5.01 8.79
N PHE A 204 17.26 4.69 10.00
CA PHE A 204 16.97 5.67 11.05
C PHE A 204 18.21 6.40 11.56
N ALA A 205 19.41 5.81 11.41
CA ALA A 205 20.66 6.49 11.78
C ALA A 205 20.93 7.75 10.94
N TYR A 206 20.29 7.88 9.77
CA TYR A 206 20.45 9.01 8.85
C TYR A 206 19.21 9.91 8.78
N TYR A 207 18.13 9.53 9.45
CA TYR A 207 16.89 10.30 9.47
C TYR A 207 16.84 11.26 10.64
N THR A 208 16.10 12.35 10.44
CA THR A 208 15.67 13.26 11.49
C THR A 208 14.15 13.36 11.43
N GLU A 209 13.53 13.85 12.51
CA GLU A 209 12.09 14.13 12.50
C GLU A 209 11.71 15.06 11.34
N THR A 210 12.53 16.09 11.08
CA THR A 210 12.36 17.02 9.97
C THR A 210 12.45 16.34 8.61
N SER A 211 13.45 15.49 8.35
CA SER A 211 13.59 14.86 7.03
C SER A 211 12.48 13.83 6.75
N LEU A 212 11.99 13.14 7.78
CA LEU A 212 10.83 12.25 7.67
C LEU A 212 9.53 13.03 7.40
N LEU A 213 9.35 14.19 8.03
CA LEU A 213 8.20 15.05 7.77
C LEU A 213 8.24 15.66 6.36
N VAL A 214 9.39 16.19 5.94
CA VAL A 214 9.61 16.76 4.61
C VAL A 214 9.38 15.71 3.52
N SER A 215 9.91 14.49 3.69
CA SER A 215 9.68 13.41 2.73
C SER A 215 8.21 12.99 2.67
N SER A 216 7.52 12.89 3.82
CA SER A 216 6.07 12.66 3.85
C SER A 216 5.32 13.72 3.04
N PHE A 217 5.61 15.00 3.26
CA PHE A 217 4.99 16.09 2.53
C PHE A 217 5.27 16.02 1.02
N PHE A 218 6.52 15.78 0.63
CA PHE A 218 6.91 15.60 -0.78
C PHE A 218 6.12 14.45 -1.45
N TYR A 219 6.02 13.30 -0.79
CA TYR A 219 5.25 12.17 -1.33
C TYR A 219 3.74 12.47 -1.42
N ALA A 220 3.17 13.22 -0.47
CA ALA A 220 1.78 13.67 -0.55
C ALA A 220 1.54 14.61 -1.74
N MET A 221 2.46 15.55 -2.00
CA MET A 221 2.39 16.44 -3.17
C MET A 221 2.43 15.65 -4.48
N CYS A 222 3.40 14.73 -4.63
CA CYS A 222 3.49 13.89 -5.81
C CYS A 222 2.22 13.03 -5.99
N ALA A 223 1.76 12.37 -4.92
CA ALA A 223 0.57 11.53 -4.96
C ALA A 223 -0.65 12.30 -5.45
N THR A 224 -0.91 13.45 -4.83
CA THR A 224 -2.11 14.25 -5.11
C THR A 224 -2.03 14.94 -6.46
N PHE A 225 -0.85 15.34 -6.93
CA PHE A 225 -0.66 15.83 -8.30
C PHE A 225 -1.03 14.75 -9.34
N PHE A 226 -0.45 13.55 -9.24
CA PHE A 226 -0.70 12.49 -10.21
C PHE A 226 -2.13 11.92 -10.14
N ILE A 227 -2.71 11.83 -8.94
CA ILE A 227 -4.13 11.51 -8.75
C ILE A 227 -5.01 12.60 -9.36
N GLY A 228 -4.68 13.88 -9.17
CA GLY A 228 -5.40 14.99 -9.79
C GLY A 228 -5.36 14.97 -11.31
N VAL A 229 -4.19 14.68 -11.91
CA VAL A 229 -4.04 14.49 -13.36
C VAL A 229 -4.93 13.35 -13.86
N PHE A 230 -4.98 12.23 -13.14
CA PHE A 230 -5.90 11.13 -13.46
C PHE A 230 -7.36 11.60 -13.39
N MET A 231 -7.76 12.24 -12.29
CA MET A 231 -9.14 12.66 -12.07
C MET A 231 -9.62 13.60 -13.19
N ILE A 232 -8.87 14.66 -13.47
CA ILE A 232 -9.17 15.63 -14.54
C ILE A 232 -9.24 14.96 -15.91
N LYS A 233 -8.29 14.08 -16.24
CA LYS A 233 -8.21 13.44 -17.55
C LYS A 233 -9.40 12.52 -17.84
N TYR A 234 -9.87 11.79 -16.84
CA TYR A 234 -10.91 10.77 -17.03
C TYR A 234 -12.32 11.27 -16.70
N ARG A 235 -12.45 12.23 -15.78
CA ARG A 235 -13.73 12.89 -15.47
C ARG A 235 -13.54 14.19 -14.71
N MET A 236 -13.84 15.32 -15.35
CA MET A 236 -13.62 16.66 -14.79
C MET A 236 -14.32 16.89 -13.44
N GLU A 237 -15.50 16.32 -13.23
CA GLU A 237 -16.29 16.44 -12.01
C GLU A 237 -15.53 15.96 -10.77
N TYR A 238 -14.59 15.03 -10.93
CA TYR A 238 -13.73 14.55 -9.85
C TYR A 238 -12.86 15.66 -9.24
N ILE A 239 -12.70 16.81 -9.89
CA ILE A 239 -12.03 17.98 -9.28
C ILE A 239 -12.68 18.41 -7.96
N ILE A 240 -13.99 18.19 -7.79
CA ILE A 240 -14.71 18.48 -6.54
C ILE A 240 -14.28 17.56 -5.40
N ALA A 241 -13.84 16.34 -5.69
CA ALA A 241 -13.31 15.42 -4.70
C ALA A 241 -11.88 15.76 -4.28
N MET A 242 -11.12 16.55 -5.06
CA MET A 242 -9.71 16.84 -4.77
C MET A 242 -9.45 17.51 -3.40
N PRO A 243 -10.22 18.52 -2.96
CA PRO A 243 -10.10 19.06 -1.61
C PRO A 243 -10.23 17.99 -0.51
N PHE A 244 -11.08 16.99 -0.72
CA PHE A 244 -11.25 15.87 0.21
C PHE A 244 -10.08 14.88 0.13
N VAL A 245 -9.49 14.68 -1.06
CA VAL A 245 -8.25 13.92 -1.19
C VAL A 245 -7.13 14.63 -0.42
N PHE A 246 -6.92 15.93 -0.60
CA PHE A 246 -5.92 16.68 0.18
C PHE A 246 -6.18 16.59 1.68
N GLY A 247 -7.45 16.74 2.10
CA GLY A 247 -7.86 16.61 3.49
C GLY A 247 -7.58 15.23 4.08
N LEU A 248 -7.66 14.13 3.30
CA LEU A 248 -7.28 12.79 3.75
C LEU A 248 -5.80 12.71 4.11
N PHE A 249 -4.91 13.26 3.27
CA PHE A 249 -3.47 13.29 3.54
C PHE A 249 -3.18 14.14 4.79
N CYS A 250 -3.77 15.34 4.89
CA CYS A 250 -3.64 16.19 6.07
C CYS A 250 -4.13 15.49 7.34
N PHE A 251 -5.28 14.81 7.26
CA PHE A 251 -5.87 14.15 8.40
C PHE A 251 -5.05 12.94 8.86
N TYR A 252 -4.53 12.15 7.93
CA TYR A 252 -3.63 11.04 8.25
C TYR A 252 -2.34 11.54 8.92
N LEU A 253 -1.75 12.62 8.40
CA LEU A 253 -0.58 13.25 8.99
C LEU A 253 -0.88 13.80 10.40
N TYR A 254 -2.04 14.42 10.61
CA TYR A 254 -2.50 14.87 11.94
C TYR A 254 -2.56 13.71 12.95
N ILE A 255 -3.07 12.53 12.56
CA ILE A 255 -3.09 11.35 13.44
C ILE A 255 -1.66 10.92 13.79
N ALA A 256 -0.69 11.06 12.89
CA ALA A 256 0.72 10.72 13.13
C ALA A 256 1.38 11.57 14.24
N PHE A 257 0.85 12.77 14.50
CA PHE A 257 1.35 13.64 15.58
C PHE A 257 0.88 13.23 16.97
N LYS A 258 -0.19 12.43 17.09
CA LYS A 258 -0.75 12.01 18.39
C LYS A 258 0.21 11.06 19.15
N PRO A 259 0.23 11.10 20.50
CA PRO A 259 0.93 10.09 21.30
C PRO A 259 0.30 8.70 21.08
N ASP A 260 1.14 7.65 21.05
CA ASP A 260 0.76 6.26 20.67
C ASP A 260 -0.12 6.17 19.41
N SER A 261 0.28 6.91 18.38
CA SER A 261 -0.48 7.04 17.14
C SER A 261 -0.81 5.68 16.49
N ALA A 262 -2.07 5.51 16.10
CA ALA A 262 -2.53 4.37 15.32
C ALA A 262 -1.77 4.19 13.99
N VAL A 263 -1.17 5.26 13.45
CA VAL A 263 -0.34 5.24 12.23
C VAL A 263 0.87 4.31 12.36
N GLN A 264 1.41 4.13 13.57
CA GLN A 264 2.53 3.22 13.82
C GLN A 264 2.18 1.75 13.54
N LYS A 265 0.90 1.41 13.76
CA LYS A 265 0.35 0.06 13.64
C LYS A 265 -0.82 0.10 12.66
N PRO A 266 -0.57 0.06 11.33
CA PRO A 266 -1.62 0.17 10.32
C PRO A 266 -2.79 -0.80 10.54
N GLU A 267 -2.51 -1.98 11.10
CA GLU A 267 -3.51 -2.97 11.50
C GLU A 267 -4.52 -2.47 12.55
N LYS A 268 -4.23 -1.39 13.29
CA LYS A 268 -5.13 -0.75 14.25
C LYS A 268 -5.85 0.48 13.70
N LEU A 269 -5.60 0.89 12.45
CA LEU A 269 -6.23 2.08 11.86
C LEU A 269 -7.76 2.00 11.82
N TYR A 270 -8.33 0.80 11.78
CA TYR A 270 -9.79 0.62 11.86
C TYR A 270 -10.41 1.12 13.19
N LYS A 271 -9.59 1.36 14.21
CA LYS A 271 -10.03 1.93 15.49
C LYS A 271 -10.25 3.45 15.40
N GLU A 272 -9.63 4.13 14.44
CA GLU A 272 -9.82 5.55 14.19
C GLU A 272 -11.13 5.78 13.42
N LYS A 273 -12.25 5.78 14.16
CA LYS A 273 -13.60 5.93 13.58
C LYS A 273 -13.73 7.17 12.70
N SER A 274 -13.14 8.29 13.11
CA SER A 274 -13.16 9.53 12.34
C SER A 274 -12.47 9.39 10.98
N LEU A 275 -11.35 8.65 10.91
CA LEU A 275 -10.66 8.36 9.64
C LEU A 275 -11.51 7.48 8.73
N LEU A 276 -12.15 6.44 9.29
CA LEU A 276 -13.05 5.57 8.51
C LEU A 276 -14.25 6.32 7.97
N VAL A 277 -14.87 7.19 8.77
CA VAL A 277 -15.98 8.05 8.33
C VAL A 277 -15.51 8.98 7.20
N TYR A 278 -14.33 9.59 7.34
CA TYR A 278 -13.77 10.44 6.29
C TYR A 278 -13.57 9.68 4.98
N ILE A 279 -12.97 8.48 5.04
CA ILE A 279 -12.78 7.61 3.87
C ILE A 279 -14.13 7.23 3.25
N ALA A 280 -15.12 6.86 4.06
CA ALA A 280 -16.45 6.50 3.58
C ALA A 280 -17.14 7.67 2.86
N VAL A 281 -17.05 8.88 3.41
CA VAL A 281 -17.56 10.10 2.78
C VAL A 281 -16.84 10.38 1.46
N LEU A 282 -15.51 10.27 1.42
CA LEU A 282 -14.75 10.46 0.18
C LEU A 282 -15.14 9.44 -0.90
N ILE A 283 -15.30 8.16 -0.52
CA ILE A 283 -15.77 7.11 -1.44
C ILE A 283 -17.18 7.45 -1.95
N ALA A 284 -18.09 7.85 -1.06
CA ALA A 284 -19.45 8.23 -1.46
C ALA A 284 -19.45 9.41 -2.44
N ILE A 285 -18.62 10.43 -2.21
CA ILE A 285 -18.45 11.57 -3.13
C ILE A 285 -17.96 11.07 -4.50
N LEU A 286 -16.91 10.24 -4.52
CA LEU A 286 -16.37 9.71 -5.78
C LEU A 286 -17.42 8.90 -6.55
N VAL A 287 -18.18 8.03 -5.86
CA VAL A 287 -19.26 7.24 -6.47
C VAL A 287 -20.37 8.14 -7.01
N ILE A 288 -20.79 9.16 -6.28
CA ILE A 288 -21.81 10.11 -6.75
C ILE A 288 -21.31 10.83 -8.01
N LEU A 289 -20.07 11.33 -7.98
CA LEU A 289 -19.45 11.98 -9.14
C LEU A 289 -19.23 11.01 -10.31
N THR A 290 -19.24 9.69 -10.11
CA THR A 290 -19.26 8.69 -11.19
C THR A 290 -20.61 8.60 -11.92
N PHE A 291 -21.70 9.13 -11.36
CA PHE A 291 -23.02 9.05 -12.01
C PHE A 291 -23.66 10.41 -12.26
N VAL A 292 -23.11 11.49 -11.70
CA VAL A 292 -23.63 12.85 -11.86
C VAL A 292 -22.77 13.60 -12.87
N ASP A 293 -23.40 14.01 -13.97
CA ASP A 293 -22.83 14.99 -14.88
C ASP A 293 -23.23 16.37 -14.37
N LEU A 294 -22.24 17.10 -13.87
CA LEU A 294 -22.50 18.46 -13.43
C LEU A 294 -22.57 19.33 -14.68
N PRO A 295 -23.56 20.23 -14.78
CA PRO A 295 -23.59 21.25 -15.82
C PRO A 295 -22.51 22.29 -15.51
N MET A 296 -21.24 21.89 -15.59
CA MET A 296 -20.13 22.82 -15.52
C MET A 296 -20.26 23.70 -16.75
N PRO A 297 -20.38 25.04 -16.59
CA PRO A 297 -20.59 25.91 -17.72
C PRO A 297 -19.44 25.71 -18.70
N SER A 298 -19.75 25.49 -19.99
CA SER A 298 -18.78 25.25 -21.06
C SER A 298 -17.66 26.30 -21.10
N TYR A 299 -17.89 27.48 -20.54
CA TYR A 299 -16.91 28.55 -20.30
C TYR A 299 -15.68 28.12 -19.46
N TRP A 300 -15.84 27.23 -18.46
CA TRP A 300 -14.74 26.82 -17.58
C TRP A 300 -13.83 25.75 -18.19
N THR A 301 -14.29 25.11 -19.28
CA THR A 301 -13.65 23.95 -19.90
C THR A 301 -13.23 24.19 -21.34
N ASN A 302 -13.76 25.22 -22.02
CA ASN A 302 -13.32 25.61 -23.37
C ASN A 302 -12.27 26.73 -23.31
N PRO A 303 -11.03 26.48 -23.77
CA PRO A 303 -9.99 27.52 -23.83
C PRO A 303 -10.24 28.57 -24.93
N THR A 304 -11.24 28.40 -25.80
CA THR A 304 -11.50 29.24 -26.99
C THR A 304 -12.21 30.58 -26.70
N LEU A 305 -12.17 31.08 -25.47
CA LEU A 305 -12.81 32.35 -25.10
C LEU A 305 -11.85 33.56 -25.10
N PHE A 306 -10.60 33.35 -25.51
CA PHE A 306 -9.59 34.41 -25.67
C PHE A 306 -9.21 34.68 -27.13
N ASP A 307 -10.09 34.36 -28.09
CA ASP A 307 -10.01 34.95 -29.44
C ASP A 307 -10.70 36.33 -29.39
N ILE A 308 -9.98 37.33 -28.87
CA ILE A 308 -10.28 38.76 -29.03
C ILE A 308 -9.18 39.38 -29.88
#